data_AF-A0A9D5CTU6-F1
#
_entry.id   AF-A0A9D5CTU6-F1
#
_cell.length_a   1.000
_cell.length_b   1.000
_cell.length_c   1.000
_cell.angle_alpha   90.00
_cell.angle_beta   90.00
_cell.angle_gamma   90.00
#
_symmetry.space_group_name_H-M   'P 1'
#
loop_
_entity.id
_entity.type
_entity.pdbx_description
1 polymer ?
#
loop_
_entity_poly.entity_id
_entity_poly.type
_entity_poly.pdbx_seq_one_letter_code
_entity_poly.pdbx_strand_id
1 'polypeptide(L)'
;MGSFATAGRDCMFYCLHANVDRLWELYRSRRGYRVEFNDRDWLDSTFVFYDEDRQVVRVRLEDSLNLSKLCTTYEVSPSPWLGAVPKKKTTAVRKAKSGSLVQVKEFGSAPKELDYTLRVLVSRPKTNRSKTDKEEKSEVLIVKDIQIADRKEARFDVYVSVPDADGKVGGDRGDFVGSFVTLAESSGKPSKKKEKKTKLKLGITYALEDLQAENEEKIVVTLVPRFGNVTVGGISIDLIDTDINSV
;
A
#
# COMPACT_ATOMS: atom_id res chain seq x y z
N MET A 1 5.42 -13.32 17.93
CA MET A 1 5.67 -12.35 16.83
C MET A 1 4.71 -11.15 16.74
N GLY A 2 3.58 -11.08 17.47
CA GLY A 2 2.58 -10.00 17.32
C GLY A 2 2.91 -8.62 17.91
N SER A 3 4.12 -8.40 18.40
CA SER A 3 4.58 -7.10 18.91
C SER A 3 6.04 -6.88 18.60
N PHE A 4 6.41 -5.68 18.11
CA PHE A 4 7.78 -5.36 17.75
C PHE A 4 8.77 -5.47 18.94
N ALA A 5 8.31 -5.22 20.17
CA ALA A 5 9.18 -5.29 21.36
C ALA A 5 9.60 -6.72 21.73
N THR A 6 8.83 -7.73 21.32
CA THR A 6 9.07 -9.13 21.69
C THR A 6 9.26 -10.05 20.48
N ALA A 7 9.05 -9.56 19.26
CA ALA A 7 9.07 -10.38 18.06
C ALA A 7 10.37 -11.16 17.89
N GLY A 8 11.52 -10.54 18.12
CA GLY A 8 12.84 -11.19 18.01
C GLY A 8 13.16 -12.24 19.08
N ARG A 9 12.29 -12.44 20.08
CA ARG A 9 12.45 -13.54 21.06
C ARG A 9 12.04 -14.90 20.48
N ASP A 10 11.35 -14.90 19.35
CA ASP A 10 10.93 -16.08 18.61
C ASP A 10 11.85 -16.27 17.41
N CYS A 11 12.47 -17.46 17.26
CA CYS A 11 13.41 -17.72 16.17
C CYS A 11 12.74 -17.60 14.79
N MET A 12 11.43 -17.84 14.69
CA MET A 12 10.69 -17.70 13.43
C MET A 12 10.65 -16.27 12.90
N PHE A 13 10.90 -15.27 13.76
CA PHE A 13 11.04 -13.87 13.36
C PHE A 13 12.14 -13.70 12.30
N TYR A 14 13.29 -14.35 12.50
CA TYR A 14 14.42 -14.23 11.59
C TYR A 14 14.14 -14.93 10.26
N CYS A 15 13.48 -16.09 10.27
CA CYS A 15 13.05 -16.78 9.05
C CYS A 15 12.01 -15.96 8.26
N LEU A 16 11.06 -15.32 8.95
CA LEU A 16 10.08 -14.42 8.33
C LEU A 16 10.79 -13.24 7.65
N HIS A 17 11.70 -12.57 8.36
CA HIS A 17 12.42 -11.42 7.84
C HIS A 17 13.41 -11.77 6.72
N ALA A 18 14.00 -12.97 6.72
CA ALA A 18 14.78 -13.47 5.59
C ALA A 18 13.93 -13.59 4.32
N ASN A 19 12.67 -14.03 4.41
CA ASN A 19 11.79 -14.05 3.25
C ASN A 19 11.33 -12.64 2.83
N VAL A 20 11.18 -11.69 3.77
CA VAL A 20 10.91 -10.28 3.44
C VAL A 20 12.09 -9.66 2.69
N ASP A 21 13.33 -9.94 3.12
CA ASP A 21 14.55 -9.51 2.43
C ASP A 21 14.65 -10.14 1.03
N ARG A 22 14.32 -11.44 0.90
CA ARG A 22 14.19 -12.11 -0.40
C ARG A 22 13.16 -11.45 -1.32
N LEU A 23 12.04 -10.94 -0.79
CA LEU A 23 11.04 -10.23 -1.62
C LEU A 23 11.62 -8.95 -2.22
N TRP A 24 12.51 -8.25 -1.52
CA TRP A 24 13.22 -7.10 -2.06
C TRP A 24 14.15 -7.52 -3.21
N GLU A 25 14.89 -8.62 -3.07
CA GLU A 25 15.74 -9.14 -4.14
C GLU A 25 14.94 -9.56 -5.39
N LEU A 26 13.79 -10.21 -5.21
CA LEU A 26 12.88 -10.54 -6.30
C LEU A 26 12.31 -9.29 -7.00
N TYR A 27 12.01 -8.25 -6.23
CA TYR A 27 11.57 -6.96 -6.78
C TYR A 27 12.68 -6.31 -7.63
N ARG A 28 13.91 -6.26 -7.10
CA ARG A 28 15.07 -5.67 -7.79
C ARG A 28 15.43 -6.39 -9.07
N SER A 29 15.52 -7.71 -9.03
CA SER A 29 15.84 -8.54 -10.20
C SER A 29 14.84 -8.33 -11.33
N ARG A 30 13.54 -8.21 -11.02
CA ARG A 30 12.49 -7.91 -12.03
C ARG A 30 12.58 -6.51 -12.61
N ARG A 31 13.15 -5.57 -11.87
CA ARG A 31 13.43 -4.22 -12.37
C ARG A 31 14.77 -4.12 -13.10
N GLY A 32 15.51 -5.22 -13.22
CA GLY A 32 16.85 -5.23 -13.81
C GLY A 32 17.88 -4.49 -12.95
N TYR A 33 17.70 -4.49 -11.62
CA TYR A 33 18.58 -3.81 -10.65
C TYR A 33 18.77 -2.32 -10.90
N ARG A 34 17.76 -1.64 -11.45
CA ARG A 34 17.75 -0.18 -11.56
C ARG A 34 17.83 0.46 -10.17
N VAL A 35 18.47 1.62 -10.09
CA VAL A 35 18.59 2.40 -8.85
C VAL A 35 17.18 2.82 -8.39
N GLU A 36 16.82 2.45 -7.15
CA GLU A 36 15.51 2.75 -6.57
C GLU A 36 15.49 4.14 -5.93
N PHE A 37 16.52 4.45 -5.14
CA PHE A 37 16.63 5.69 -4.39
C PHE A 37 18.03 6.25 -4.58
N ASN A 38 18.13 7.43 -5.20
CA ASN A 38 19.38 8.19 -5.31
C ASN A 38 19.46 9.31 -4.26
N ASP A 39 18.67 9.19 -3.20
CA ASP A 39 18.66 10.14 -2.09
C ASP A 39 19.86 9.89 -1.17
N ARG A 40 20.73 10.90 -1.03
CA ARG A 40 21.91 10.83 -0.17
C ARG A 40 21.53 10.62 1.29
N ASP A 41 20.44 11.22 1.76
CA ASP A 41 20.01 11.06 3.15
C ASP A 41 19.60 9.59 3.42
N TRP A 42 19.05 8.91 2.43
CA TRP A 42 18.72 7.49 2.51
C TRP A 42 19.97 6.60 2.44
N LEU A 43 20.85 6.83 1.46
CA LEU A 43 22.07 6.03 1.24
C LEU A 43 23.07 6.14 2.41
N ASP A 44 23.26 7.36 2.93
CA ASP A 44 24.19 7.67 4.01
C ASP A 44 23.60 7.38 5.40
N SER A 45 22.35 6.89 5.47
CA SER A 45 21.75 6.43 6.73
C SER A 45 22.58 5.32 7.35
N THR A 46 22.94 5.50 8.63
CA THR A 46 23.79 4.57 9.37
C THR A 46 23.05 3.86 10.49
N PHE A 47 23.37 2.59 10.67
CA PHE A 47 22.86 1.73 11.75
C PHE A 47 24.04 1.14 12.51
N VAL A 48 23.81 0.77 13.77
CA VAL A 48 24.85 0.23 14.66
C VAL A 48 24.43 -1.15 15.12
N PHE A 49 25.31 -2.13 14.93
CA PHE A 49 25.11 -3.53 15.30
C PHE A 49 26.31 -4.06 16.09
N TYR A 50 26.08 -5.16 16.81
CA TYR A 50 27.15 -6.00 17.31
C TYR A 50 27.43 -7.12 16.31
N ASP A 51 28.69 -7.34 15.98
CA ASP A 51 29.13 -8.48 15.15
C ASP A 51 29.36 -9.75 16.00
N GLU A 52 29.78 -10.82 15.34
CA GLU A 52 30.11 -12.11 15.95
C GLU A 52 31.24 -12.03 17.00
N ASP A 53 32.15 -11.06 16.85
CA ASP A 53 33.29 -10.80 17.75
C ASP A 53 32.94 -9.79 18.86
N ARG A 54 31.65 -9.46 19.01
CA ARG A 54 31.10 -8.52 20.00
C ARG A 54 31.63 -7.10 19.84
N GLN A 55 32.10 -6.73 18.65
CA GLN A 55 32.51 -5.39 18.32
C GLN A 55 31.31 -4.58 17.83
N VAL A 56 31.35 -3.27 18.12
CA VAL A 56 30.33 -2.34 17.65
C VAL A 56 30.69 -1.90 16.25
N VAL A 57 29.91 -2.34 15.26
CA VAL A 57 30.10 -2.01 13.85
C VAL A 57 29.03 -1.04 13.41
N ARG A 58 29.44 -0.01 12.66
CA ARG A 58 28.53 0.92 11.99
C ARG A 58 28.42 0.51 10.53
N VAL A 59 27.18 0.30 10.07
CA VAL A 59 26.87 -0.04 8.69
C VAL A 59 26.12 1.12 8.03
N ARG A 60 26.40 1.37 6.76
CA ARG A 60 25.59 2.29 5.93
C ARG A 60 24.60 1.48 5.10
N LEU A 61 23.48 2.10 4.76
CA LEU A 61 22.47 1.48 3.93
C LEU A 61 22.98 1.17 2.52
N GLU A 62 23.76 2.07 1.92
CA GLU A 62 24.36 1.87 0.58
C GLU A 62 25.16 0.55 0.50
N ASP A 63 25.90 0.21 1.55
CA ASP A 63 26.74 -0.98 1.61
C ASP A 63 25.90 -2.29 1.64
N SER A 64 24.61 -2.21 2.00
CA SER A 64 23.69 -3.36 2.04
C SER A 64 22.97 -3.65 0.72
N LEU A 65 23.08 -2.77 -0.28
CA LEU A 65 22.36 -2.93 -1.54
C LEU A 65 22.89 -4.10 -2.39
N ASN A 66 24.14 -4.49 -2.23
CA ASN A 66 24.73 -5.57 -3.02
C ASN A 66 24.93 -6.82 -2.15
N LEU A 67 24.05 -7.81 -2.33
CA LEU A 67 24.10 -9.09 -1.61
C LEU A 67 25.42 -9.85 -1.82
N SER A 68 26.03 -9.72 -3.01
CA SER A 68 27.34 -10.34 -3.28
C SER A 68 28.45 -9.74 -2.42
N LYS A 69 28.38 -8.45 -2.07
CA LYS A 69 29.32 -7.82 -1.12
C LYS A 69 29.10 -8.30 0.32
N LEU A 70 27.87 -8.70 0.64
CA LEU A 70 27.50 -9.32 1.93
C LEU A 70 27.71 -10.85 1.92
N CYS A 71 28.33 -11.40 0.87
CA CYS A 71 28.62 -12.82 0.73
C CYS A 71 27.38 -13.72 0.92
N THR A 72 26.20 -13.24 0.55
CA THR A 72 24.92 -13.93 0.75
C THR A 72 24.10 -13.96 -0.53
N THR A 73 23.29 -15.00 -0.72
CA THR A 73 22.31 -15.08 -1.80
C THR A 73 21.11 -15.94 -1.39
N TYR A 74 20.04 -15.87 -2.17
CA TYR A 74 18.84 -16.70 -1.99
C TYR A 74 18.77 -17.79 -3.06
N GLU A 75 18.27 -18.96 -2.66
CA GLU A 75 17.95 -20.01 -3.61
C GLU A 75 16.85 -19.57 -4.58
N VAL A 76 17.07 -19.83 -5.87
CA VAL A 76 16.10 -19.53 -6.93
C VAL A 76 14.97 -20.55 -6.88
N SER A 77 13.88 -20.15 -6.23
CA SER A 77 12.65 -20.97 -6.12
C SER A 77 11.52 -20.39 -6.95
N PRO A 78 10.72 -21.24 -7.64
CA PRO A 78 9.55 -20.78 -8.38
C PRO A 78 8.56 -20.11 -7.42
N SER A 79 8.06 -18.94 -7.81
CA SER A 79 7.10 -18.18 -7.00
C SER A 79 5.73 -18.22 -7.69
N PRO A 80 4.79 -19.08 -7.23
CA PRO A 80 3.52 -19.33 -7.92
C PRO A 80 2.64 -18.08 -8.08
N TRP A 81 2.80 -17.10 -7.19
CA TRP A 81 2.05 -15.85 -7.20
C TRP A 81 2.51 -14.88 -8.30
N LEU A 82 3.67 -15.10 -8.93
CA LEU A 82 4.16 -14.23 -10.01
C LEU A 82 3.29 -14.27 -11.28
N GLY A 83 2.61 -15.39 -11.53
CA GLY A 83 1.65 -15.54 -12.63
C GLY A 83 0.19 -15.34 -12.21
N ALA A 84 -0.07 -15.14 -10.92
CA ALA A 84 -1.40 -15.02 -10.36
C ALA A 84 -1.93 -13.58 -10.49
N VAL A 85 -2.05 -13.10 -11.73
CA VAL A 85 -2.72 -11.82 -12.00
C VAL A 85 -4.23 -12.01 -11.81
N PRO A 86 -4.93 -11.14 -11.06
CA PRO A 86 -6.38 -11.18 -10.96
C PRO A 86 -7.00 -11.21 -12.36
N LYS A 87 -7.92 -12.16 -12.61
CA LYS A 87 -8.58 -12.26 -13.92
C LYS A 87 -9.46 -11.03 -14.13
N LYS A 88 -9.32 -10.38 -15.30
CA LYS A 88 -10.21 -9.29 -15.76
C LYS A 88 -11.67 -9.70 -15.58
N LYS A 89 -12.44 -8.91 -14.82
CA LYS A 89 -13.88 -9.12 -14.72
C LYS A 89 -14.54 -8.71 -16.04
N THR A 90 -15.22 -9.63 -16.70
CA THR A 90 -15.97 -9.33 -17.92
C THR A 90 -17.19 -8.44 -17.64
N THR A 91 -17.51 -7.59 -18.61
CA THR A 91 -18.62 -6.63 -18.66
C THR A 91 -19.99 -7.19 -18.26
N ALA A 92 -20.19 -8.52 -18.30
CA ALA A 92 -21.43 -9.16 -17.89
C ALA A 92 -21.74 -9.00 -16.38
N VAL A 93 -20.72 -8.82 -15.53
CA VAL A 93 -20.90 -8.55 -14.09
C VAL A 93 -21.32 -7.09 -13.82
N ARG A 94 -21.08 -6.16 -14.78
CA ARG A 94 -21.49 -4.74 -14.64
C ARG A 94 -23.01 -4.55 -14.61
N LYS A 95 -23.81 -5.50 -15.11
CA LYS A 95 -25.27 -5.37 -15.27
C LYS A 95 -26.11 -6.22 -14.30
N ALA A 96 -25.59 -6.57 -13.12
CA ALA A 96 -26.34 -7.36 -12.15
C ALA A 96 -26.32 -6.76 -10.73
N LYS A 97 -27.21 -5.80 -10.47
CA LYS A 97 -28.46 -6.04 -9.71
C LYS A 97 -29.13 -4.71 -9.38
N SER A 98 -30.38 -4.60 -9.80
CA SER A 98 -31.39 -3.61 -9.41
C SER A 98 -31.69 -3.72 -7.90
N GLY A 99 -30.72 -3.34 -7.07
CA GLY A 99 -30.84 -3.30 -5.62
C GLY A 99 -30.32 -1.95 -5.12
N SER A 100 -31.15 -1.26 -4.34
CA SER A 100 -30.93 0.04 -3.69
C SER A 100 -29.62 0.74 -4.07
N LEU A 101 -29.68 1.50 -5.16
CA LEU A 101 -28.59 2.34 -5.61
C LEU A 101 -28.33 3.43 -4.55
N VAL A 102 -27.17 3.38 -3.90
CA VAL A 102 -26.79 4.36 -2.87
C VAL A 102 -26.07 5.53 -3.55
N GLN A 103 -26.57 6.75 -3.32
CA GLN A 103 -25.85 7.97 -3.73
C GLN A 103 -24.59 8.13 -2.87
N VAL A 104 -23.44 8.21 -3.53
CA VAL A 104 -22.15 8.39 -2.85
C VAL A 104 -21.73 9.86 -2.94
N LYS A 105 -21.34 10.44 -1.81
CA LYS A 105 -20.83 11.82 -1.73
C LYS A 105 -19.31 11.84 -1.70
N GLU A 106 -18.74 13.00 -1.99
CA GLU A 106 -17.30 13.25 -1.84
C GLU A 106 -16.89 13.20 -0.35
N PHE A 107 -15.57 13.08 -0.09
CA PHE A 107 -15.05 12.84 1.27
C PHE A 107 -15.48 13.93 2.26
N GLY A 108 -15.69 15.16 1.77
CA GLY A 108 -15.92 16.34 2.60
C GLY A 108 -14.62 16.86 3.23
N SER A 109 -14.70 17.94 3.99
CA SER A 109 -13.55 18.58 4.65
C SER A 109 -13.27 18.07 6.07
N ALA A 110 -14.23 17.37 6.69
CA ALA A 110 -14.10 16.85 8.04
C ALA A 110 -13.53 15.42 8.06
N PRO A 111 -12.61 15.10 8.98
CA PRO A 111 -12.18 13.72 9.22
C PRO A 111 -13.36 12.81 9.57
N LYS A 112 -13.30 11.55 9.15
CA LYS A 112 -14.35 10.55 9.37
C LYS A 112 -13.79 9.37 10.14
N GLU A 113 -14.50 9.01 11.21
CA GLU A 113 -14.29 7.77 11.94
C GLU A 113 -14.81 6.60 11.11
N LEU A 114 -14.04 5.53 11.08
CA LEU A 114 -14.25 4.40 10.19
C LEU A 114 -14.91 3.24 10.96
N ASP A 115 -16.05 3.53 11.57
CA ASP A 115 -16.84 2.54 12.32
C ASP A 115 -17.72 1.67 11.42
N TYR A 116 -18.03 2.18 10.23
CA TYR A 116 -18.86 1.52 9.23
C TYR A 116 -18.21 1.58 7.84
N THR A 117 -18.79 0.85 6.89
CA THR A 117 -18.30 0.87 5.50
C THR A 117 -18.48 2.26 4.89
N LEU A 118 -17.38 2.94 4.65
CA LEU A 118 -17.36 4.29 4.10
C LEU A 118 -17.20 4.21 2.58
N ARG A 119 -18.16 4.75 1.83
CA ARG A 119 -18.09 4.90 0.37
C ARG A 119 -17.88 6.36 0.02
N VAL A 120 -16.91 6.63 -0.85
CA VAL A 120 -16.49 7.99 -1.18
C VAL A 120 -16.28 8.11 -2.68
N LEU A 121 -16.86 9.16 -3.26
CA LEU A 121 -16.61 9.53 -4.64
C LEU A 121 -15.32 10.35 -4.71
N VAL A 122 -14.36 9.90 -5.52
CA VAL A 122 -13.05 10.53 -5.66
C VAL A 122 -12.80 10.85 -7.14
N SER A 123 -12.51 12.12 -7.41
CA SER A 123 -12.17 12.60 -8.75
C SER A 123 -10.77 12.16 -9.15
N ARG A 124 -10.62 11.74 -10.40
CA ARG A 124 -9.33 11.35 -10.97
C ARG A 124 -8.62 12.57 -11.58
N PRO A 125 -7.28 12.63 -11.53
CA PRO A 125 -6.53 13.74 -12.08
C PRO A 125 -6.50 13.76 -13.62
N LYS A 126 -6.60 12.60 -14.29
CA LYS A 126 -6.60 12.49 -15.76
C LYS A 126 -7.34 11.21 -16.20
N THR A 127 -8.22 11.32 -17.19
CA THR A 127 -8.90 10.19 -17.85
C THR A 127 -8.22 9.85 -19.18
N ASN A 128 -8.43 8.62 -19.70
CA ASN A 128 -7.91 8.17 -20.99
C ASN A 128 -6.43 8.39 -21.24
N ARG A 129 -5.60 7.83 -20.35
CA ARG A 129 -4.14 7.88 -20.49
C ARG A 129 -3.67 6.84 -21.50
N SER A 130 -2.74 7.24 -22.36
CA SER A 130 -2.06 6.33 -23.29
C SER A 130 -1.26 5.27 -22.51
N LYS A 131 -0.87 4.18 -23.19
CA LYS A 131 -0.03 3.14 -22.58
C LYS A 131 1.31 3.72 -22.09
N THR A 132 1.89 4.66 -22.83
CA THR A 132 3.13 5.35 -22.47
C THR A 132 2.97 6.20 -21.21
N ASP A 133 1.88 6.97 -21.09
CA ASP A 133 1.59 7.79 -19.90
C ASP A 133 1.37 6.93 -18.63
N LYS A 134 0.87 5.70 -18.78
CA LYS A 134 0.66 4.76 -17.67
C LYS A 134 1.95 4.09 -17.22
N GLU A 135 2.86 3.86 -18.15
CA GLU A 135 4.20 3.38 -17.84
C GLU A 135 4.99 4.47 -17.12
N GLU A 136 4.91 5.73 -17.56
CA GLU A 136 5.64 6.87 -16.97
C GLU A 136 5.03 7.42 -15.68
N LYS A 137 3.71 7.36 -15.50
CA LYS A 137 3.02 7.88 -14.31
C LYS A 137 2.07 6.83 -13.77
N SER A 138 2.20 6.47 -12.49
CA SER A 138 1.25 5.60 -11.82
C SER A 138 0.14 6.41 -11.18
N GLU A 139 -1.11 5.99 -11.38
CA GLU A 139 -2.24 6.52 -10.61
C GLU A 139 -2.20 5.89 -9.21
N VAL A 140 -2.04 6.73 -8.19
CA VAL A 140 -1.90 6.27 -6.80
C VAL A 140 -3.04 6.85 -5.97
N LEU A 141 -3.84 5.97 -5.40
CA LEU A 141 -4.83 6.30 -4.38
C LEU A 141 -4.12 6.55 -3.05
N ILE A 142 -4.32 7.74 -2.49
CA ILE A 142 -3.72 8.17 -1.23
C ILE A 142 -4.81 8.39 -0.20
N VAL A 143 -4.80 7.57 0.86
CA VAL A 143 -5.59 7.82 2.07
C VAL A 143 -4.72 8.62 3.03
N LYS A 144 -5.13 9.85 3.31
CA LYS A 144 -4.40 10.88 4.07
C LYS A 144 -4.88 10.92 5.51
N ASP A 145 -3.96 11.30 6.39
CA ASP A 145 -4.22 11.59 7.81
C ASP A 145 -4.94 10.43 8.52
N ILE A 146 -4.41 9.22 8.36
CA ILE A 146 -4.90 8.03 9.07
C ILE A 146 -4.40 8.11 10.51
N GLN A 147 -5.34 8.24 11.44
CA GLN A 147 -5.12 8.22 12.88
C GLN A 147 -5.70 6.95 13.48
N ILE A 148 -5.00 6.39 14.45
CA ILE A 148 -5.37 5.11 15.08
C ILE A 148 -5.50 5.37 16.57
N ALA A 149 -6.70 5.18 17.09
CA ALA A 149 -6.94 5.36 18.51
C ALA A 149 -6.13 4.33 19.30
N ASP A 150 -5.60 4.74 20.46
CA ASP A 150 -4.93 3.89 21.45
C ASP A 150 -3.67 3.12 20.98
N ARG A 151 -3.11 3.40 19.79
CA ARG A 151 -1.95 2.65 19.23
C ARG A 151 -2.14 1.12 19.21
N LYS A 152 -3.39 0.68 19.13
CA LYS A 152 -3.77 -0.73 19.00
C LYS A 152 -3.62 -1.19 17.56
N GLU A 153 -3.74 -2.50 17.35
CA GLU A 153 -3.85 -3.05 16.01
C GLU A 153 -5.11 -2.52 15.31
N ALA A 154 -4.97 -2.23 14.02
CA ALA A 154 -6.08 -1.76 13.20
C ALA A 154 -5.92 -2.26 11.77
N ARG A 155 -7.05 -2.55 11.14
CA ARG A 155 -7.11 -2.96 9.74
C ARG A 155 -8.39 -2.47 9.09
N PHE A 156 -8.23 -1.93 7.89
CA PHE A 156 -9.33 -1.73 6.96
C PHE A 156 -8.91 -2.16 5.55
N ASP A 157 -9.87 -2.68 4.80
CA ASP A 157 -9.69 -3.12 3.43
C ASP A 157 -10.21 -2.02 2.47
N VAL A 158 -9.54 -1.85 1.33
CA VAL A 158 -9.82 -0.83 0.33
C VAL A 158 -10.28 -1.49 -0.96
N TYR A 159 -11.45 -1.07 -1.44
CA TYR A 159 -12.03 -1.51 -2.70
C TYR A 159 -12.30 -0.33 -3.62
N VAL A 160 -12.24 -0.58 -4.93
CA VAL A 160 -12.55 0.40 -5.97
C VAL A 160 -13.67 -0.13 -6.86
N SER A 161 -14.61 0.75 -7.19
CA SER A 161 -15.75 0.46 -8.06
C SER A 161 -16.06 1.65 -8.98
N VAL A 162 -16.77 1.36 -10.06
CA VAL A 162 -17.23 2.37 -11.02
C VAL A 162 -18.64 2.83 -10.64
N PRO A 163 -18.88 4.15 -10.53
CA PRO A 163 -20.24 4.67 -10.37
C PRO A 163 -21.08 4.45 -11.62
N ASP A 164 -22.39 4.28 -11.45
CA ASP A 164 -23.37 4.42 -12.53
C ASP A 164 -23.51 5.92 -12.91
N ALA A 165 -24.15 6.22 -14.04
CA ALA A 165 -24.25 7.57 -14.62
C ALA A 165 -24.77 8.66 -13.64
N ASP A 166 -25.47 8.26 -12.58
CA ASP A 166 -26.01 9.12 -11.51
C ASP A 166 -25.12 9.20 -10.24
N GLY A 167 -23.88 8.70 -10.26
CA GLY A 167 -23.02 8.61 -9.07
C GLY A 167 -23.48 7.55 -8.06
N LYS A 168 -24.24 6.56 -8.54
CA LYS A 168 -24.82 5.49 -7.74
C LYS A 168 -23.98 4.22 -7.86
N VAL A 169 -23.81 3.49 -6.77
CA VAL A 169 -23.09 2.20 -6.79
C VAL A 169 -23.99 1.10 -6.27
N GLY A 170 -23.92 -0.08 -6.91
CA GLY A 170 -24.62 -1.27 -6.46
C GLY A 170 -24.18 -1.76 -5.08
N GLY A 171 -24.83 -2.82 -4.59
CA GLY A 171 -24.51 -3.41 -3.28
C GLY A 171 -23.14 -4.08 -3.20
N ASP A 172 -22.47 -4.34 -4.34
CA ASP A 172 -21.13 -4.92 -4.37
C ASP A 172 -20.08 -3.95 -3.79
N ARG A 173 -19.01 -4.49 -3.20
CA ARG A 173 -17.90 -3.72 -2.61
C ARG A 173 -16.92 -3.23 -3.69
N GLY A 174 -16.90 -3.88 -4.85
CA GLY A 174 -15.97 -3.59 -5.94
C GLY A 174 -14.75 -4.50 -5.93
N ASP A 175 -13.70 -4.07 -6.63
CA ASP A 175 -12.43 -4.80 -6.75
C ASP A 175 -11.50 -4.44 -5.61
N PHE A 176 -10.89 -5.46 -5.02
CA PHE A 176 -9.97 -5.31 -3.91
C PHE A 176 -8.64 -4.75 -4.39
N VAL A 177 -8.16 -3.67 -3.76
CA VAL A 177 -6.96 -2.95 -4.20
C VAL A 177 -5.87 -2.91 -3.12
N GLY A 178 -6.22 -3.21 -1.88
CA GLY A 178 -5.25 -3.33 -0.79
C GLY A 178 -5.89 -3.23 0.58
N SER A 179 -5.05 -3.35 1.61
CA SER A 179 -5.45 -3.19 3.01
C SER A 179 -4.46 -2.30 3.72
N PHE A 180 -4.96 -1.49 4.65
CA PHE A 180 -4.12 -0.88 5.68
C PHE A 180 -4.05 -1.84 6.87
N VAL A 181 -2.86 -2.08 7.40
CA VAL A 181 -2.67 -2.89 8.61
C VAL A 181 -1.62 -2.20 9.49
N THR A 182 -1.93 -2.02 10.76
CA THR A 182 -0.95 -1.65 11.79
C THR A 182 -0.85 -2.75 12.85
N LEU A 183 0.34 -2.90 13.41
CA LEU A 183 0.55 -3.66 14.64
C LEU A 183 0.53 -2.74 15.85
N ALA A 184 0.17 -3.29 17.01
CA ALA A 184 0.19 -2.55 18.26
C ALA A 184 1.62 -2.13 18.63
N GLU A 185 1.83 -0.83 18.86
CA GLU A 185 3.11 -0.32 19.35
C GLU A 185 3.19 -0.56 20.88
N SER A 186 4.05 -1.49 21.30
CA SER A 186 4.41 -1.68 22.71
C SER A 186 5.37 -0.56 23.18
N SER A 187 4.93 0.71 23.16
CA SER A 187 5.73 1.78 23.75
C SER A 187 5.55 1.76 25.27
N GLY A 188 6.58 1.34 26.01
CA GLY A 188 6.58 1.17 27.46
C GLY A 188 6.39 2.43 28.32
N LYS A 189 5.95 3.56 27.76
CA LYS A 189 5.43 4.72 28.50
C LYS A 189 4.37 5.45 27.65
N PRO A 190 3.25 5.91 28.23
CA PRO A 190 2.32 6.82 27.56
C PRO A 190 3.01 8.18 27.42
N SER A 191 3.87 8.32 26.42
CA SER A 191 4.34 9.64 26.02
C SER A 191 3.18 10.36 25.35
N LYS A 192 2.90 11.60 25.80
CA LYS A 192 2.00 12.61 25.19
C LYS A 192 2.43 13.02 23.77
N LYS A 193 2.97 12.09 22.97
CA LYS A 193 3.31 12.32 21.58
C LYS A 193 2.01 12.26 20.77
N LYS A 194 1.77 13.36 20.05
CA LYS A 194 0.71 13.53 19.05
C LYS A 194 0.47 12.23 18.31
N GLU A 195 -0.79 11.86 18.13
CA GLU A 195 -1.19 10.73 17.29
C GLU A 195 -0.44 10.80 15.96
N LYS A 196 0.28 9.73 15.62
CA LYS A 196 1.03 9.67 14.37
C LYS A 196 0.02 9.62 13.24
N LYS A 197 -0.05 10.68 12.43
CA LYS A 197 -0.78 10.68 11.17
C LYS A 197 0.01 9.87 10.16
N THR A 198 -0.59 8.78 9.68
CA THR A 198 0.00 7.93 8.65
C THR A 198 -0.73 8.12 7.32
N LYS A 199 -0.12 7.63 6.24
CA LYS A 199 -0.69 7.68 4.89
C LYS A 199 -0.61 6.30 4.27
N LEU A 200 -1.64 5.90 3.54
CA LEU A 200 -1.63 4.70 2.71
C LEU A 200 -1.58 5.13 1.24
N LYS A 201 -0.68 4.51 0.46
CA LYS A 201 -0.56 4.71 -0.98
C LYS A 201 -0.81 3.37 -1.67
N LEU A 202 -1.77 3.32 -2.60
CA LEU A 202 -2.10 2.14 -3.39
C LEU A 202 -2.03 2.47 -4.88
N GLY A 203 -1.25 1.72 -5.64
CA GLY A 203 -1.22 1.85 -7.10
C GLY A 203 -2.49 1.24 -7.70
N ILE A 204 -3.30 2.07 -8.36
CA ILE A 204 -4.61 1.66 -8.88
C ILE A 204 -4.63 1.51 -10.41
N THR A 205 -3.52 1.81 -11.10
CA THR A 205 -3.43 1.77 -12.57
C THR A 205 -3.96 0.45 -13.15
N TYR A 206 -3.44 -0.71 -12.70
CA TYR A 206 -3.90 -2.02 -13.18
C TYR A 206 -5.35 -2.33 -12.77
N ALA A 207 -5.75 -1.95 -11.56
CA ALA A 207 -7.13 -2.14 -11.10
C ALA A 207 -8.13 -1.38 -11.97
N LEU A 208 -7.77 -0.19 -12.47
CA LEU A 208 -8.62 0.58 -13.40
C LEU A 208 -8.72 -0.07 -14.79
N GLU A 209 -7.64 -0.70 -15.27
CA GLU A 209 -7.67 -1.45 -16.54
C GLU A 209 -8.56 -2.69 -16.44
N ASP A 210 -8.45 -3.42 -15.32
CA ASP A 210 -9.24 -4.62 -15.05
C ASP A 210 -10.73 -4.29 -14.86
N LEU A 211 -11.02 -3.14 -14.24
CA LEU A 211 -12.36 -2.59 -14.10
C LEU A 211 -12.89 -1.91 -15.37
N GLN A 212 -12.06 -1.74 -16.41
CA GLN A 212 -12.36 -0.96 -17.63
C GLN A 212 -12.90 0.45 -17.31
N ALA A 213 -12.35 1.09 -16.27
CA ALA A 213 -12.80 2.36 -15.70
C ALA A 213 -12.01 3.57 -16.21
N GLU A 214 -11.22 3.41 -17.29
CA GLU A 214 -10.27 4.43 -17.74
C GLU A 214 -10.93 5.72 -18.24
N ASN A 215 -12.15 5.59 -18.80
CA ASN A 215 -12.96 6.70 -19.30
C ASN A 215 -13.66 7.49 -18.18
N GLU A 216 -13.73 6.94 -16.97
CA GLU A 216 -14.53 7.52 -15.88
C GLU A 216 -13.76 8.62 -15.16
N GLU A 217 -14.35 9.80 -15.03
CA GLU A 217 -13.76 10.94 -14.32
C GLU A 217 -13.73 10.75 -12.81
N LYS A 218 -14.69 9.99 -12.28
CA LYS A 218 -14.83 9.74 -10.85
C LYS A 218 -14.91 8.25 -10.58
N ILE A 219 -14.27 7.82 -9.50
CA ILE A 219 -14.34 6.44 -9.02
C ILE A 219 -14.89 6.42 -7.60
N VAL A 220 -15.49 5.29 -7.22
CA VAL A 220 -15.96 5.09 -5.85
C VAL A 220 -14.98 4.21 -5.10
N VAL A 221 -14.41 4.80 -4.05
CA VAL A 221 -13.53 4.13 -3.10
C VAL A 221 -14.37 3.69 -1.91
N THR A 222 -14.32 2.39 -1.61
CA THR A 222 -15.00 1.79 -0.46
C THR A 222 -13.96 1.35 0.57
N LEU A 223 -14.03 1.93 1.76
CA LEU A 223 -13.22 1.55 2.92
C LEU A 223 -14.07 0.67 3.84
N VAL A 224 -13.60 -0.55 4.10
CA VAL A 224 -14.28 -1.53 4.95
C VAL A 224 -13.45 -1.75 6.22
N PRO A 225 -13.89 -1.24 7.38
CA PRO A 225 -13.20 -1.50 8.63
C PRO A 225 -13.31 -2.99 9.00
N ARG A 226 -12.22 -3.57 9.49
CA ARG A 226 -12.18 -4.97 9.97
C ARG A 226 -12.05 -5.02 11.48
N PHE A 227 -11.11 -4.26 12.03
CA PHE A 227 -10.89 -4.12 13.47
C PHE A 227 -10.04 -2.87 13.74
N GLY A 228 -10.13 -2.36 14.97
CA GLY A 228 -9.42 -1.16 15.41
C GLY A 228 -10.14 0.13 15.01
N ASN A 229 -10.01 1.15 15.85
CA ASN A 229 -10.66 2.44 15.63
C ASN A 229 -9.71 3.33 14.82
N VAL A 230 -10.13 3.66 13.60
CA VAL A 230 -9.35 4.44 12.65
C VAL A 230 -10.14 5.67 12.24
N THR A 231 -9.48 6.81 12.24
CA THR A 231 -10.00 8.06 11.68
C THR A 231 -9.22 8.38 10.42
N VAL A 232 -9.92 8.69 9.33
CA VAL A 232 -9.32 9.09 8.06
C VAL A 232 -9.59 10.58 7.85
N GLY A 233 -8.56 11.35 7.53
CA GLY A 233 -8.68 12.79 7.26
C GLY A 233 -8.94 13.14 5.80
N GLY A 234 -8.61 12.27 4.84
CA GLY A 234 -8.87 12.53 3.43
C GLY A 234 -8.57 11.35 2.50
N ILE A 235 -9.12 11.40 1.29
CA ILE A 235 -8.80 10.48 0.21
C ILE A 235 -8.58 11.30 -1.06
N SER A 236 -7.45 11.10 -1.75
CA SER A 236 -7.17 11.70 -3.06
C SER A 236 -6.50 10.70 -4.00
N ILE A 237 -6.51 11.01 -5.29
CA ILE A 237 -5.79 10.25 -6.30
C ILE A 237 -4.80 11.21 -6.94
N ASP A 238 -3.52 10.87 -6.84
CA ASP A 238 -2.43 11.69 -7.34
C ASP A 238 -1.67 10.89 -8.41
N LEU A 239 -1.14 11.59 -9.42
CA LEU A 239 -0.23 11.00 -10.41
C LEU A 239 1.19 11.07 -9.85
N ILE A 240 1.81 9.91 -9.65
CA ILE A 240 3.18 9.81 -9.19
C ILE A 240 4.01 9.29 -10.36
N ASP A 241 5.09 10.01 -10.69
CA ASP A 241 6.03 9.56 -11.71
C ASP A 241 6.59 8.19 -11.32
N THR A 242 6.58 7.26 -12.26
CA THR A 242 7.33 6.02 -12.09
C THR A 242 8.81 6.32 -12.31
N ASP A 243 9.65 5.57 -11.64
CA ASP A 243 11.11 5.65 -11.77
C ASP A 243 11.65 5.32 -13.18
N ILE A 244 10.80 5.33 -14.22
CA ILE A 244 11.22 5.18 -15.62
C ILE A 244 12.00 6.43 -16.08
N ASN A 245 11.69 7.61 -15.53
CA ASN A 245 12.25 8.89 -15.98
C ASN A 245 13.17 9.59 -14.97
N SER A 246 13.50 8.98 -13.82
CA SER A 246 14.51 9.52 -12.91
C SER A 246 15.92 9.09 -13.35
N VAL A 247 16.36 9.58 -14.51
CA VAL A 247 17.73 9.50 -15.00
C VAL A 247 18.32 10.90 -15.03
#